data_AF-A0A1X9LMX4-F1
#
_entry.id   AF-A0A1X9LMX4-F1
#
_cell.length_a   1.000
_cell.length_b   1.000
_cell.length_c   1.000
_cell.angle_alpha   90.00
_cell.angle_beta   90.00
_cell.angle_gamma   90.00
#
_symmetry.space_group_name_H-M   'P 1'
#
loop_
_entity.id
_entity.type
_entity.pdbx_description
1 polymer ?
#
loop_
_entity_poly.entity_id
_entity_poly.type
_entity_poly.pdbx_seq_one_letter_code
_entity_poly.pdbx_strand_id
1 'polypeptide(L)'
;MPCSHASARTPGCPSPDSTEHSLFLRRPAGHPIMGDRPCSQRAFSLVGGRRTETHAITEESCMSVKSMSTRAGWMAIGALVAGLALAGCSSQPATPPATDSTTGEEIEQTQTDVFTLAVGDCMNDVSGTEVSEVPIVDCADEHDYEVYHDFELTGDEYPGDDAVSTQAEQGCQEAFEAFVGVPYDQSMYGSVPFTPTESSWTQADDRLVSCLIGDPSGKTVGSLKGAAK
;
A
#
# COMPACT_ATOMS: atom_id res chain seq x y z
N MET A 1 -62.54 -24.23 -31.84
CA MET A 1 -63.02 -23.19 -32.78
C MET A 1 -63.37 -21.95 -31.98
N PRO A 2 -63.03 -20.73 -32.41
CA PRO A 2 -61.81 -20.23 -33.10
C PRO A 2 -61.06 -19.22 -32.18
N CYS A 3 -59.74 -19.05 -32.20
CA CYS A 3 -58.90 -18.42 -33.23
C CYS A 3 -59.37 -17.00 -33.62
N SER A 4 -58.84 -15.97 -32.94
CA SER A 4 -58.78 -14.61 -33.46
C SER A 4 -57.33 -14.20 -33.69
N HIS A 5 -57.12 -13.66 -34.88
CA HIS A 5 -55.87 -13.30 -35.54
C HIS A 5 -55.28 -11.97 -35.07
N ALA A 6 -54.08 -11.71 -35.60
CA ALA A 6 -53.47 -10.41 -35.92
C ALA A 6 -52.54 -9.84 -34.82
N SER A 7 -51.35 -9.33 -35.11
CA SER A 7 -50.58 -9.21 -36.36
C SER A 7 -49.13 -8.97 -35.97
N ALA A 8 -48.21 -9.54 -36.75
CA ALA A 8 -46.78 -9.29 -36.65
C ALA A 8 -46.42 -7.81 -36.90
N ARG A 9 -45.49 -7.28 -36.09
CA ARG A 9 -44.47 -6.32 -36.51
C ARG A 9 -43.16 -6.66 -35.79
N THR A 10 -42.18 -7.06 -36.58
CA THR A 10 -40.78 -7.25 -36.18
C THR A 10 -40.08 -5.89 -35.95
N PRO A 11 -38.94 -5.91 -35.23
CA PRO A 11 -38.27 -4.73 -34.70
C PRO A 11 -37.45 -3.99 -35.77
N GLY A 12 -37.50 -2.65 -35.72
CA GLY A 12 -36.61 -1.79 -36.48
C GLY A 12 -35.27 -1.64 -35.76
N CYS A 13 -34.20 -2.14 -36.38
CA CYS A 13 -32.83 -1.78 -36.05
C CYS A 13 -32.54 -0.34 -36.52
N PRO A 14 -31.80 0.48 -35.76
CA PRO A 14 -31.25 1.73 -36.28
C PRO A 14 -30.12 1.42 -37.28
N SER A 15 -30.17 2.09 -38.43
CA SER A 15 -29.17 2.02 -39.50
C SER A 15 -27.93 2.85 -39.16
N PRO A 16 -26.70 2.37 -39.39
CA PRO A 16 -25.52 3.23 -39.43
C PRO A 16 -25.45 3.95 -40.78
N ASP A 17 -25.58 5.28 -40.73
CA ASP A 17 -25.35 6.16 -41.86
C ASP A 17 -23.90 6.05 -42.33
N SER A 18 -23.77 5.76 -43.62
CA SER A 18 -22.54 5.76 -44.38
C SER A 18 -22.34 7.17 -44.93
N THR A 19 -21.42 7.94 -44.36
CA THR A 19 -20.83 9.07 -45.08
C THR A 19 -19.33 8.91 -45.13
N GLU A 20 -18.89 8.68 -46.35
CA GLU A 20 -17.52 8.47 -46.78
C GLU A 20 -16.68 9.74 -46.61
N HIS A 21 -15.48 9.60 -46.07
CA HIS A 21 -14.35 10.41 -46.55
C HIS A 21 -13.15 9.50 -46.78
N SER A 22 -13.13 8.97 -48.01
CA SER A 22 -11.93 8.50 -48.69
C SER A 22 -10.97 9.67 -48.89
N LEU A 23 -9.94 9.75 -48.07
CA LEU A 23 -8.67 10.38 -48.47
C LEU A 23 -7.57 9.33 -48.39
N PHE A 24 -7.54 8.57 -49.49
CA PHE A 24 -6.38 7.86 -49.99
C PHE A 24 -5.16 8.80 -50.01
N LEU A 25 -4.21 8.59 -49.11
CA LEU A 25 -2.82 8.90 -49.40
C LEU A 25 -1.97 7.64 -49.30
N ARG A 26 -1.31 7.40 -50.43
CA ARG A 26 -0.57 6.22 -50.83
C ARG A 26 0.63 5.94 -49.93
N ARG A 27 0.89 4.65 -49.70
CA ARG A 27 2.21 4.09 -49.39
C ARG A 27 3.27 4.63 -50.38
N PRO A 28 4.54 4.63 -49.97
CA PRO A 28 5.41 3.62 -50.57
C PRO A 28 6.22 2.83 -49.54
N ALA A 29 6.41 1.57 -49.90
CA ALA A 29 7.35 0.64 -49.30
C ALA A 29 8.80 1.13 -49.49
N GLY A 30 9.61 0.95 -48.45
CA GLY A 30 11.06 1.12 -48.47
C GLY A 30 11.70 0.33 -47.33
N HIS A 31 11.88 -0.98 -47.54
CA HIS A 31 13.05 -1.70 -47.00
C HIS A 31 14.28 -1.20 -47.79
N PRO A 32 15.53 -1.15 -47.25
CA PRO A 32 16.23 -2.34 -46.74
C PRO A 32 17.36 -2.11 -45.68
N ILE A 33 18.11 -3.20 -45.43
CA ILE A 33 19.48 -3.32 -44.87
C ILE A 33 19.56 -3.32 -43.32
N MET A 34 19.57 -4.49 -42.66
CA MET A 34 20.74 -5.36 -42.41
C MET A 34 21.83 -4.64 -41.58
N GLY A 35 21.91 -5.00 -40.30
CA GLY A 35 22.89 -4.47 -39.36
C GLY A 35 23.09 -5.45 -38.22
N ASP A 36 23.61 -6.63 -38.54
CA ASP A 36 24.21 -7.54 -37.57
C ASP A 36 25.26 -6.78 -36.76
N ARG A 37 25.03 -6.64 -35.44
CA ARG A 37 26.08 -6.26 -34.50
C ARG A 37 26.48 -7.47 -33.68
N PRO A 38 27.80 -7.70 -33.55
CA PRO A 38 28.36 -9.00 -33.20
C PRO A 38 28.15 -9.38 -31.73
N CYS A 39 27.97 -10.69 -31.52
CA CYS A 39 28.38 -11.38 -30.31
C CYS A 39 29.78 -10.94 -29.90
N SER A 40 29.88 -10.02 -28.93
CA SER A 40 31.14 -9.78 -28.23
C SER A 40 31.32 -10.90 -27.22
N GLN A 41 32.10 -11.88 -27.65
CA GLN A 41 32.71 -12.90 -26.83
C GLN A 41 33.43 -12.25 -25.64
N ARG A 42 32.98 -12.56 -24.43
CA ARG A 42 33.89 -12.72 -23.30
C ARG A 42 33.92 -14.20 -22.96
N ALA A 43 34.73 -14.91 -23.74
CA ALA A 43 35.33 -16.15 -23.29
C ALA A 43 36.26 -15.79 -22.12
N PHE A 44 35.87 -16.15 -20.90
CA PHE A 44 36.81 -16.40 -19.83
C PHE A 44 36.64 -17.84 -19.40
N SER A 45 37.67 -18.62 -19.72
CA SER A 45 37.81 -20.04 -19.47
C SER A 45 37.49 -20.42 -18.03
N LEU A 46 36.71 -21.49 -17.89
CA LEU A 46 36.67 -22.29 -16.67
C LEU A 46 38.01 -23.02 -16.50
N VAL A 47 38.79 -22.58 -15.51
CA VAL A 47 39.72 -23.37 -14.72
C VAL A 47 39.37 -22.96 -13.28
N GLY A 48 38.69 -23.77 -12.48
CA GLY A 48 39.19 -25.03 -11.96
C GLY A 48 39.72 -24.79 -10.54
N GLY A 49 39.01 -25.30 -9.53
CA GLY A 49 39.52 -25.46 -8.16
C GLY A 49 38.99 -24.44 -7.14
N ARG A 50 37.96 -24.77 -6.36
CA ARG A 50 37.98 -25.43 -5.04
C ARG A 50 38.45 -24.54 -3.88
N ARG A 51 37.58 -24.54 -2.87
CA ARG A 51 37.85 -24.60 -1.42
C ARG A 51 37.91 -23.25 -0.70
N THR A 52 36.79 -23.00 0.00
CA THR A 52 36.70 -22.50 1.38
C THR A 52 38.03 -22.21 2.05
N GLU A 53 38.21 -20.99 2.55
CA GLU A 53 38.94 -20.78 3.79
C GLU A 53 38.55 -19.46 4.47
N THR A 54 38.02 -19.65 5.68
CA THR A 54 37.86 -18.72 6.78
C THR A 54 39.07 -17.81 6.93
N HIS A 55 38.85 -16.50 6.84
CA HIS A 55 39.87 -15.53 7.21
C HIS A 55 40.00 -15.50 8.74
N ALA A 56 41.04 -16.19 9.20
CA ALA A 56 41.63 -16.01 10.51
C ALA A 56 42.13 -14.57 10.66
N ILE A 57 41.89 -14.03 11.85
CA ILE A 57 42.32 -12.74 12.33
C ILE A 57 43.76 -12.90 12.81
N THR A 58 44.69 -12.25 12.13
CA THR A 58 46.09 -11.98 12.52
C THR A 58 46.29 -10.50 12.18
N GLU A 59 46.89 -9.59 12.97
CA GLU A 59 48.06 -9.63 13.83
C GLU A 59 47.94 -8.48 14.86
N GLU A 60 48.24 -8.74 16.13
CA GLU A 60 49.45 -8.27 16.83
C GLU A 60 49.49 -6.77 17.20
N SER A 61 49.23 -6.50 18.48
CA SER A 61 49.93 -5.45 19.20
C SER A 61 50.65 -6.07 20.39
N CYS A 62 51.97 -6.10 20.23
CA CYS A 62 52.98 -6.58 21.15
C CYS A 62 53.05 -5.67 22.39
N MET A 63 52.60 -6.15 23.54
CA MET A 63 52.96 -5.59 24.84
C MET A 63 53.52 -6.67 25.76
N SER A 64 54.84 -6.80 25.66
CA SER A 64 55.74 -7.47 26.59
C SER A 64 55.49 -7.01 28.03
N VAL A 65 55.16 -7.93 28.94
CA VAL A 65 55.29 -7.70 30.39
C VAL A 65 56.00 -8.89 31.04
N LYS A 66 57.15 -8.58 31.62
CA LYS A 66 58.08 -9.46 32.34
C LYS A 66 57.40 -10.19 33.50
N SER A 67 57.65 -11.49 33.57
CA SER A 67 57.45 -12.32 34.76
C SER A 67 58.26 -11.78 35.95
N MET A 68 57.58 -11.50 37.07
CA MET A 68 58.21 -11.44 38.38
C MET A 68 57.25 -12.05 39.41
N SER A 69 57.51 -13.30 39.75
CA SER A 69 56.93 -13.97 40.91
C SER A 69 57.51 -13.33 42.18
N THR A 70 56.67 -12.75 43.05
CA THR A 70 56.87 -12.88 44.50
C THR A 70 55.56 -12.67 45.26
N ARG A 71 55.53 -13.28 46.44
CA ARG A 71 54.41 -13.63 47.30
C ARG A 71 53.79 -12.43 48.02
N ALA A 72 52.62 -12.72 48.59
CA ALA A 72 52.02 -12.12 49.79
C ALA A 72 51.04 -10.96 49.57
N GLY A 73 49.76 -11.32 49.59
CA GLY A 73 48.79 -10.70 50.49
C GLY A 73 48.04 -9.45 50.00
N TRP A 74 46.77 -9.42 50.39
CA TRP A 74 45.89 -8.25 50.49
C TRP A 74 45.36 -7.67 49.17
N MET A 75 44.12 -8.02 48.81
CA MET A 75 42.93 -7.19 49.04
C MET A 75 41.76 -7.70 48.19
N ALA A 76 40.63 -7.93 48.86
CA ALA A 76 39.36 -8.22 48.22
C ALA A 76 38.89 -6.99 47.43
N ILE A 77 38.63 -7.15 46.14
CA ILE A 77 37.77 -6.26 45.37
C ILE A 77 36.81 -7.16 44.60
N GLY A 78 35.66 -7.45 45.22
CA GLY A 78 34.52 -8.03 44.51
C GLY A 78 33.94 -6.96 43.60
N ALA A 79 34.19 -7.07 42.30
CA ALA A 79 33.55 -6.23 41.29
C ALA A 79 32.08 -6.64 41.17
N LEU A 80 31.20 -5.97 41.91
CA LEU A 80 29.75 -5.97 41.68
C LEU A 80 29.49 -5.23 40.37
N VAL A 81 29.38 -5.96 39.26
CA VAL A 81 28.87 -5.42 38.00
C VAL A 81 27.35 -5.33 38.13
N ALA A 82 26.86 -4.18 38.59
CA ALA A 82 25.45 -3.83 38.52
C ALA A 82 25.10 -3.51 37.07
N GLY A 83 24.62 -4.50 36.32
CA GLY A 83 24.03 -4.30 35.01
C GLY A 83 22.71 -3.56 35.15
N LEU A 84 22.75 -2.22 35.05
CA LEU A 84 21.54 -1.43 34.81
C LEU A 84 21.06 -1.74 33.39
N ALA A 85 20.06 -2.60 33.28
CA ALA A 85 19.27 -2.74 32.07
C ALA A 85 18.51 -1.42 31.87
N LEU A 86 18.93 -0.62 30.89
CA LEU A 86 18.18 0.53 30.39
C LEU A 86 16.95 -0.02 29.65
N ALA A 87 15.86 -0.27 30.38
CA ALA A 87 14.55 -0.43 29.79
C ALA A 87 14.10 0.95 29.30
N GLY A 88 14.52 1.31 28.08
CA GLY A 88 13.96 2.44 27.35
C GLY A 88 12.57 2.05 26.89
N CYS A 89 11.54 2.45 27.64
CA CYS A 89 10.17 2.37 27.15
C CYS A 89 9.98 3.51 26.14
N SER A 90 10.03 3.18 24.84
CA SER A 90 9.49 4.05 23.81
C SER A 90 7.98 4.11 24.01
N SER A 91 7.46 5.29 24.36
CA SER A 91 6.02 5.55 24.45
C SER A 91 5.41 5.56 23.05
N GLN A 92 5.17 4.37 22.49
CA GLN A 92 4.46 4.22 21.23
C GLN A 92 2.97 4.55 21.45
N PRO A 93 2.31 5.28 20.54
CA PRO A 93 0.86 5.43 20.57
C PRO A 93 0.22 4.04 20.68
N ALA A 94 -0.71 3.88 21.61
CA ALA A 94 -1.36 2.61 21.85
C ALA A 94 -2.43 2.36 20.78
N THR A 95 -2.04 1.79 19.65
CA THR A 95 -2.99 1.20 18.70
C THR A 95 -3.61 -0.04 19.36
N PRO A 96 -4.94 -0.19 19.40
CA PRO A 96 -5.55 -1.41 19.89
C PRO A 96 -5.06 -2.63 19.09
N PRO A 97 -4.78 -3.77 19.75
CA PRO A 97 -4.32 -4.97 19.07
C PRO A 97 -5.40 -5.47 18.10
N ALA A 98 -4.99 -5.84 16.89
CA ALA A 98 -5.85 -6.50 15.93
C ALA A 98 -5.97 -7.99 16.26
N THR A 99 -7.06 -8.62 15.83
CA THR A 99 -7.36 -10.02 16.12
C THR A 99 -7.61 -10.82 14.85
N ASP A 100 -7.10 -12.04 14.81
CA ASP A 100 -7.40 -13.02 13.75
C ASP A 100 -8.87 -13.41 13.83
N SER A 101 -9.57 -13.33 12.69
CA SER A 101 -11.01 -13.57 12.61
C SER A 101 -11.42 -15.02 12.90
N THR A 102 -10.49 -15.96 12.75
CA THR A 102 -10.69 -17.40 12.93
C THR A 102 -10.26 -17.88 14.32
N THR A 103 -9.11 -17.43 14.82
CA THR A 103 -8.52 -17.91 16.08
C THR A 103 -8.76 -16.97 17.26
N GLY A 104 -9.04 -15.69 17.01
CA GLY A 104 -9.13 -14.65 18.03
C GLY A 104 -7.78 -14.30 18.68
N GLU A 105 -6.68 -14.75 18.08
CA GLU A 105 -5.32 -14.40 18.53
C GLU A 105 -4.93 -13.01 18.05
N GLU A 106 -4.02 -12.36 18.77
CA GLU A 106 -3.47 -11.06 18.36
C GLU A 106 -2.63 -11.21 17.09
N ILE A 107 -2.87 -10.34 16.10
CA ILE A 107 -2.13 -10.30 14.84
C ILE A 107 -1.20 -9.08 14.77
N GLU A 108 -0.05 -9.25 14.12
CA GLU A 108 0.86 -8.13 13.87
C GLU A 108 0.26 -7.17 12.84
N GLN A 109 0.30 -5.88 13.18
CA GLN A 109 -0.12 -4.78 12.32
C GLN A 109 1.12 -4.04 11.83
N THR A 110 1.12 -3.60 10.57
CA THR A 110 2.23 -2.80 10.03
C THR A 110 1.81 -1.34 9.97
N GLN A 111 2.51 -0.48 10.72
CA GLN A 111 2.34 0.97 10.59
C GLN A 111 2.82 1.41 9.21
N THR A 112 1.91 2.00 8.43
CA THR A 112 2.14 2.42 7.05
C THR A 112 1.79 3.89 6.91
N ASP A 113 2.62 4.61 6.17
CA ASP A 113 2.43 6.04 5.89
C ASP A 113 1.16 6.26 5.05
N VAL A 114 0.33 7.23 5.44
CA VAL A 114 -0.96 7.52 4.81
C VAL A 114 -0.82 7.88 3.32
N PHE A 115 0.30 8.47 2.91
CA PHE A 115 0.57 8.83 1.50
C PHE A 115 0.92 7.63 0.62
N THR A 116 1.11 6.45 1.22
CA THR A 116 1.43 5.21 0.50
C THR A 116 0.29 4.20 0.46
N LEU A 117 -0.86 4.56 1.03
CA LEU A 117 -2.08 3.74 0.95
C LEU A 117 -2.48 3.53 -0.50
N ALA A 118 -3.01 2.35 -0.77
CA ALA A 118 -3.51 1.97 -2.08
C ALA A 118 -4.88 1.30 -1.97
N VAL A 119 -5.68 1.44 -3.03
CA VAL A 119 -6.93 0.69 -3.19
C VAL A 119 -6.74 -0.81 -2.92
N GLY A 120 -7.53 -1.32 -1.97
CA GLY A 120 -7.50 -2.70 -1.49
C GLY A 120 -6.75 -2.90 -0.17
N ASP A 121 -6.10 -1.86 0.36
CA ASP A 121 -5.49 -1.93 1.69
C ASP A 121 -6.55 -1.91 2.79
N CYS A 122 -6.44 -2.83 3.74
CA CYS A 122 -7.31 -2.94 4.91
C CYS A 122 -6.56 -2.45 6.16
N MET A 123 -7.25 -1.66 6.98
CA MET A 123 -6.64 -0.98 8.12
C MET A 123 -7.57 -0.90 9.33
N ASN A 124 -6.96 -0.71 10.49
CA ASN A 124 -7.69 -0.33 11.69
C ASN A 124 -7.67 1.19 11.89
N ASP A 125 -8.74 1.69 12.49
CA ASP A 125 -8.90 3.11 12.77
C ASP A 125 -7.80 3.60 13.73
N VAL A 126 -7.44 4.87 13.56
CA VAL A 126 -6.50 5.56 14.44
C VAL A 126 -7.15 6.82 15.00
N SER A 127 -6.97 7.05 16.29
CA SER A 127 -7.51 8.23 16.93
C SER A 127 -6.71 9.48 16.58
N GLY A 128 -7.36 10.53 16.10
CA GLY A 128 -6.73 11.82 15.86
C GLY A 128 -7.54 12.71 14.92
N THR A 129 -7.18 13.98 14.84
CA THR A 129 -7.68 14.91 13.80
C THR A 129 -6.76 14.96 12.59
N GLU A 130 -5.51 14.50 12.75
CA GLU A 130 -4.49 14.41 11.71
C GLU A 130 -3.81 13.05 11.87
N VAL A 131 -3.61 12.36 10.75
CA VAL A 131 -3.13 10.99 10.70
C VAL A 131 -1.96 10.94 9.73
N SER A 132 -0.79 10.49 10.20
CA SER A 132 0.39 10.29 9.35
C SER A 132 0.64 8.83 9.02
N GLU A 133 0.26 7.93 9.93
CA GLU A 133 0.43 6.49 9.77
C GLU A 133 -0.83 5.76 10.23
N VAL A 134 -1.15 4.67 9.55
CA VAL A 134 -2.24 3.76 9.90
C VAL A 134 -1.75 2.32 10.03
N PRO A 135 -2.35 1.51 10.90
CA PRO A 135 -2.06 0.09 11.00
C PRO A 135 -2.74 -0.67 9.85
N ILE A 136 -1.93 -1.20 8.93
CA ILE A 136 -2.39 -2.09 7.85
C ILE A 136 -2.43 -3.54 8.36
N VAL A 137 -3.48 -4.26 7.97
CA VAL A 137 -3.74 -5.68 8.26
C VAL A 137 -4.16 -6.43 7.00
N ASP A 138 -4.13 -7.77 7.03
CA ASP A 138 -4.71 -8.56 5.95
C ASP A 138 -6.23 -8.39 5.98
N CYS A 139 -6.84 -8.16 4.81
CA CYS A 139 -8.29 -8.07 4.70
C CYS A 139 -9.00 -9.35 5.18
N ALA A 140 -8.35 -10.51 5.18
CA ALA A 140 -8.89 -11.75 5.73
C ALA A 140 -9.05 -11.73 7.27
N ASP A 141 -8.47 -10.74 7.94
CA ASP A 141 -8.60 -10.50 9.36
C ASP A 141 -9.61 -9.38 9.66
N GLU A 142 -9.95 -9.23 10.94
CA GLU A 142 -10.86 -8.17 11.38
C GLU A 142 -10.21 -6.79 11.20
N HIS A 143 -10.88 -5.90 10.45
CA HIS A 143 -10.43 -4.53 10.18
C HIS A 143 -11.58 -3.53 10.18
N ASP A 144 -11.27 -2.25 10.41
CA ASP A 144 -12.28 -1.18 10.44
C ASP A 144 -12.60 -0.65 9.04
N TYR A 145 -11.57 -0.50 8.21
CA TYR A 145 -11.69 0.18 6.91
C TYR A 145 -10.92 -0.53 5.80
N GLU A 146 -11.43 -0.40 4.57
CA GLU A 146 -10.72 -0.75 3.32
C GLU A 146 -10.65 0.48 2.40
N VAL A 147 -9.50 0.72 1.76
CA VAL A 147 -9.39 1.76 0.72
C VAL A 147 -10.07 1.25 -0.55
N TYR A 148 -11.09 1.95 -1.05
CA TYR A 148 -11.80 1.52 -2.26
C TYR A 148 -11.56 2.40 -3.48
N HIS A 149 -11.09 3.63 -3.28
CA HIS A 149 -10.83 4.57 -4.35
C HIS A 149 -9.80 5.62 -3.93
N ASP A 150 -8.95 6.02 -4.88
CA ASP A 150 -7.99 7.11 -4.73
C ASP A 150 -8.12 8.08 -5.90
N PHE A 151 -8.05 9.38 -5.63
CA PHE A 151 -8.02 10.42 -6.66
C PHE A 151 -7.35 11.69 -6.15
N GLU A 152 -6.95 12.58 -7.07
CA GLU A 152 -6.32 13.85 -6.72
C GLU A 152 -7.28 15.02 -6.89
N LEU A 153 -7.29 15.93 -5.91
CA LEU A 153 -7.93 17.23 -6.02
C LEU A 153 -7.12 18.14 -6.95
N THR A 154 -7.81 19.00 -7.69
CA THR A 154 -7.16 19.97 -8.56
C THR A 154 -6.99 21.33 -7.88
N GLY A 155 -5.89 22.01 -8.14
CA GLY A 155 -5.66 23.38 -7.70
C GLY A 155 -4.23 23.61 -7.23
N ASP A 156 -3.76 24.83 -7.43
CA ASP A 156 -2.43 25.23 -6.97
C ASP A 156 -2.47 25.67 -5.50
N GLU A 157 -3.48 26.45 -5.11
CA GLU A 157 -3.68 26.96 -3.75
C GLU A 157 -4.69 26.11 -2.96
N TYR A 158 -4.51 26.02 -1.64
CA TYR A 158 -5.43 25.28 -0.77
C TYR A 158 -6.81 25.94 -0.78
N PRO A 159 -7.88 25.23 -1.18
CA PRO A 159 -9.20 25.83 -1.37
C PRO A 159 -9.98 26.02 -0.06
N GLY A 160 -9.44 25.55 1.07
CA GLY A 160 -10.08 25.53 2.39
C GLY A 160 -10.72 24.19 2.71
N ASP A 161 -10.82 23.88 4.00
CA ASP A 161 -11.27 22.58 4.52
C ASP A 161 -12.66 22.17 3.99
N ASP A 162 -13.62 23.09 3.99
CA ASP A 162 -14.99 22.82 3.53
C ASP A 162 -15.03 22.40 2.05
N ALA A 163 -14.20 23.05 1.22
CA ALA A 163 -14.12 22.74 -0.20
C ALA A 163 -13.42 21.39 -0.44
N VAL A 164 -12.38 21.08 0.33
CA VAL A 164 -11.71 19.77 0.28
C VAL A 164 -12.68 18.67 0.70
N SER A 165 -13.36 18.80 1.83
CA SER A 165 -14.32 17.79 2.33
C SER A 165 -15.44 17.56 1.33
N THR A 166 -16.04 18.63 0.79
CA THR A 166 -17.14 18.53 -0.18
C THR A 166 -16.71 17.78 -1.46
N GLN A 167 -15.52 18.09 -1.99
CA GLN A 167 -15.01 17.44 -3.19
C GLN A 167 -14.63 15.98 -2.93
N ALA A 168 -14.01 15.70 -1.77
CA ALA A 168 -13.67 14.36 -1.34
C ALA A 168 -14.91 13.47 -1.22
N GLU A 169 -15.92 13.92 -0.49
CA GLU A 169 -17.19 13.22 -0.30
C GLU A 169 -17.88 12.92 -1.64
N GLN A 170 -17.93 13.89 -2.55
CA GLN A 170 -18.52 13.71 -3.88
C GLN A 170 -17.78 12.66 -4.70
N GLY A 171 -16.44 12.76 -4.81
CA GLY A 171 -15.65 11.81 -5.58
C GLY A 171 -15.72 10.38 -5.02
N CYS A 172 -15.69 10.26 -3.68
CA CYS A 172 -15.87 8.99 -3.00
C CYS A 172 -17.25 8.37 -3.29
N GLN A 173 -18.32 9.16 -3.13
CA GLN A 173 -19.69 8.69 -3.38
C GLN A 173 -19.89 8.25 -4.84
N GLU A 174 -19.31 8.95 -5.81
CA GLU A 174 -19.37 8.61 -7.24
C GLU A 174 -18.68 7.27 -7.56
N ALA A 175 -17.57 6.97 -6.89
CA ALA A 175 -16.82 5.73 -7.08
C ALA A 175 -17.42 4.52 -6.32
N PHE A 176 -18.25 4.77 -5.30
CA PHE A 176 -18.73 3.76 -4.35
C PHE A 176 -19.42 2.55 -5.01
N GLU A 177 -20.39 2.80 -5.90
CA GLU A 177 -21.18 1.73 -6.54
C GLU A 177 -20.31 0.78 -7.37
N ALA A 178 -19.29 1.31 -8.05
CA ALA A 178 -18.38 0.51 -8.86
C ALA A 178 -17.57 -0.48 -8.00
N PHE A 179 -17.33 -0.16 -6.73
CA PHE A 179 -16.62 -1.02 -5.80
C PHE A 179 -17.56 -1.99 -5.07
N VAL A 180 -18.64 -1.50 -4.45
CA VAL A 180 -19.53 -2.32 -3.59
C VAL A 180 -20.55 -3.13 -4.40
N GLY A 181 -20.95 -2.63 -5.56
CA GLY A 181 -21.97 -3.23 -6.42
C GLY A 181 -23.40 -2.75 -6.17
N VAL A 182 -23.61 -1.83 -5.22
CA VAL A 182 -24.86 -1.10 -4.99
C VAL A 182 -24.59 0.39 -4.73
N PRO A 183 -25.53 1.30 -5.04
CA PRO A 183 -25.38 2.72 -4.74
C PRO A 183 -25.18 3.01 -3.25
N TYR A 184 -24.44 4.08 -2.93
CA TYR A 184 -24.14 4.50 -1.56
C TYR A 184 -25.40 4.69 -0.69
N ASP A 185 -26.47 5.26 -1.23
CA ASP A 185 -27.73 5.49 -0.51
C ASP A 185 -28.54 4.23 -0.22
N GLN A 186 -28.16 3.10 -0.82
CA GLN A 186 -28.76 1.78 -0.63
C GLN A 186 -27.86 0.81 0.15
N SER A 187 -26.64 1.24 0.47
CA SER A 187 -25.65 0.44 1.19
C SER A 187 -25.77 0.65 2.69
N MET A 188 -25.49 -0.41 3.47
CA MET A 188 -25.31 -0.31 4.92
C MET A 188 -23.91 0.20 5.32
N TYR A 189 -22.93 0.12 4.42
CA TYR A 189 -21.57 0.55 4.66
C TYR A 189 -21.44 2.08 4.54
N GLY A 190 -20.60 2.66 5.40
CA GLY A 190 -20.22 4.07 5.37
C GLY A 190 -18.99 4.31 4.51
N SER A 191 -18.79 5.57 4.12
CA SER A 191 -17.58 6.04 3.43
C SER A 191 -16.99 7.20 4.21
N VAL A 192 -15.68 7.18 4.43
CA VAL A 192 -14.93 8.25 5.09
C VAL A 192 -13.68 8.55 4.27
N PRO A 193 -13.46 9.79 3.79
CA PRO A 193 -12.25 10.12 3.07
C PRO A 193 -11.11 10.49 4.03
N PHE A 194 -9.90 10.01 3.76
CA PHE A 194 -8.70 10.76 4.09
C PHE A 194 -8.51 11.87 3.07
N THR A 195 -8.18 13.06 3.57
CA THR A 195 -8.11 14.28 2.77
C THR A 195 -6.83 15.04 3.08
N PRO A 196 -6.31 15.79 2.10
CA PRO A 196 -5.13 16.63 2.32
C PRO A 196 -5.49 17.75 3.30
N THR A 197 -4.51 18.14 4.12
CA THR A 197 -4.60 19.32 4.98
C THR A 197 -3.94 20.51 4.30
N GLU A 198 -4.17 21.74 4.77
CA GLU A 198 -3.41 22.91 4.28
C GLU A 198 -1.89 22.69 4.40
N SER A 199 -1.47 22.03 5.48
CA SER A 199 -0.08 21.69 5.77
C SER A 199 0.50 20.73 4.72
N SER A 200 -0.16 19.59 4.46
CA SER A 200 0.32 18.62 3.47
C SER A 200 0.23 19.18 2.04
N TRP A 201 -0.82 19.93 1.74
CA TRP A 201 -1.01 20.60 0.45
C TRP A 201 0.16 21.52 0.10
N THR A 202 0.59 22.35 1.06
CA THR A 202 1.62 23.37 0.84
C THR A 202 3.04 22.83 1.00
N GLN A 203 3.27 21.86 1.88
CA GLN A 203 4.62 21.39 2.21
C GLN A 203 5.02 20.11 1.48
N ALA A 204 4.05 19.26 1.12
CA ALA A 204 4.27 17.96 0.49
C ALA A 204 3.66 17.86 -0.92
N ASP A 205 3.04 18.95 -1.42
CA ASP A 205 2.28 18.95 -2.68
C ASP A 205 1.17 17.89 -2.72
N ASP A 206 0.60 17.60 -1.55
CA ASP A 206 -0.40 16.57 -1.39
C ASP A 206 -1.77 17.04 -1.90
N ARG A 207 -2.34 16.26 -2.81
CA ARG A 207 -3.69 16.44 -3.37
C ARG A 207 -4.52 15.16 -3.23
N LEU A 208 -3.97 14.12 -2.62
CA LEU A 208 -4.53 12.79 -2.65
C LEU A 208 -5.70 12.69 -1.68
N VAL A 209 -6.82 12.18 -2.20
CA VAL A 209 -7.96 11.74 -1.41
C VAL A 209 -8.02 10.22 -1.50
N SER A 210 -8.03 9.57 -0.35
CA SER A 210 -8.24 8.12 -0.23
C SER A 210 -9.58 7.86 0.41
N CYS A 211 -10.47 7.21 -0.34
CA CYS A 211 -11.81 6.88 0.09
C CYS A 211 -11.81 5.56 0.84
N LEU A 212 -12.18 5.60 2.12
CA LEU A 212 -12.26 4.44 2.99
C LEU A 212 -13.71 3.97 3.11
N ILE A 213 -13.94 2.66 3.13
CA ILE A 213 -15.25 2.05 3.37
C ILE A 213 -15.19 1.19 4.63
N GLY A 214 -16.26 1.21 5.44
CA GLY A 214 -16.37 0.39 6.65
C GLY A 214 -17.82 0.14 7.07
N ASP A 215 -18.04 -0.78 8.00
CA ASP A 215 -19.36 -1.03 8.59
C ASP A 215 -19.51 -0.21 9.88
N PRO A 216 -20.50 0.71 9.96
CA PRO A 216 -20.73 1.49 11.19
C PRO A 216 -21.16 0.61 12.38
N SER A 217 -21.49 -0.66 12.16
CA SER A 217 -21.84 -1.64 13.18
C SER A 217 -20.61 -2.32 13.81
N GLY A 218 -19.42 -2.17 13.23
CA GLY A 218 -18.17 -2.72 13.76
C GLY A 218 -17.19 -3.19 12.68
N LYS A 219 -16.18 -3.95 13.09
CA LYS A 219 -15.15 -4.50 12.19
C LYS A 219 -15.74 -5.47 11.17
N THR A 220 -15.08 -5.56 10.02
CA THR A 220 -15.42 -6.47 8.93
C THR A 220 -14.31 -7.47 8.68
N VAL A 221 -14.65 -8.55 7.97
CA VAL A 221 -13.71 -9.61 7.58
C VAL A 221 -13.90 -9.89 6.10
N GLY A 222 -12.79 -9.91 5.37
CA GLY A 222 -12.74 -9.92 3.91
C GLY A 222 -12.92 -8.53 3.31
N SER A 223 -12.49 -8.38 2.05
CA SER A 223 -12.75 -7.17 1.27
C SER A 223 -14.26 -6.94 1.07
N LEU A 224 -14.68 -5.68 1.15
CA LEU A 224 -16.05 -5.22 0.88
C LEU A 224 -16.34 -5.05 -0.62
N LYS A 225 -15.36 -5.33 -1.48
CA LYS A 225 -15.55 -5.31 -2.93
C LYS A 225 -16.63 -6.27 -3.38
N GLY A 226 -17.66 -5.76 -4.03
CA GLY A 226 -18.79 -6.55 -4.51
C GLY A 226 -19.65 -7.14 -3.40
N ALA A 227 -19.56 -6.63 -2.17
CA ALA A 227 -20.31 -7.14 -1.03
C ALA A 227 -21.84 -6.99 -1.22
N ALA A 228 -22.27 -5.98 -2.00
CA ALA A 228 -23.66 -5.69 -2.37
C ALA A 228 -24.63 -5.68 -1.18
N LYS A 229 -24.32 -4.90 -0.14
CA LYS A 229 -25.13 -4.71 1.07
C LYS A 229 -25.22 -3.25 1.45
#